data_AF-A0A2U8WMD8-F1
#
_entry.id   AF-A0A2U8WMD8-F1
#
_cell.length_a   1.000
_cell.length_b   1.000
_cell.length_c   1.000
_cell.angle_alpha   90.00
_cell.angle_beta   90.00
_cell.angle_gamma   90.00
#
_symmetry.space_group_name_H-M   'P 1'
#
loop_
_entity.id
_entity.type
_entity.pdbx_description
1 polymer ?
#
loop_
_entity_poly.entity_id
_entity_poly.type
_entity_poly.pdbx_seq_one_letter_code
_entity_poly.pdbx_strand_id
1 'polypeptide(L)'
;MPELKLTPITDEDEARIQAGIAADPDNPEITPERFAQARPFAEVFPEMAAAFRRSRGLQKAPTKQLVSLRLDQDVIERFKATGPGWQTRINEALRQIAETLPAA
;
A
#
# COMPACT_ATOMS: atom_id res chain seq x y z
N MET A 1 -12.86 -3.90 -2.93
CA MET A 1 -12.43 -4.46 -1.63
C MET A 1 -13.64 -5.15 -1.05
N PRO A 2 -13.55 -6.43 -0.62
CA PRO A 2 -14.64 -7.01 0.15
C PRO A 2 -14.78 -6.21 1.45
N GLU A 3 -16.01 -5.87 1.84
CA GLU A 3 -16.26 -5.24 3.13
C GLU A 3 -15.83 -6.22 4.23
N LEU A 4 -14.90 -5.79 5.09
CA LEU A 4 -14.54 -6.55 6.28
C LEU A 4 -15.75 -6.51 7.22
N LYS A 5 -16.46 -7.63 7.33
CA LYS A 5 -17.49 -7.83 8.35
C LYS A 5 -16.81 -8.09 9.70
N LEU A 6 -16.38 -7.02 10.36
CA LEU A 6 -15.87 -7.10 11.72
C LEU A 6 -17.05 -7.25 12.69
N THR A 7 -17.02 -8.30 13.52
CA THR A 7 -17.94 -8.43 14.65
C THR A 7 -17.62 -7.38 15.70
N PRO A 8 -18.63 -6.64 16.23
CA PRO A 8 -18.41 -5.74 17.36
C PRO A 8 -17.84 -6.51 18.56
N ILE A 9 -16.85 -5.92 19.24
CA ILE A 9 -16.28 -6.45 20.48
C ILE A 9 -17.35 -6.30 21.57
N THR A 10 -17.69 -7.40 22.25
CA THR A 10 -18.60 -7.40 23.40
C THR A 10 -17.88 -6.96 24.68
N ASP A 11 -18.62 -6.55 25.71
CA ASP A 11 -18.01 -6.20 27.00
C ASP A 11 -17.25 -7.38 27.63
N GLU A 12 -17.73 -8.61 27.40
CA GLU A 12 -17.05 -9.84 27.83
C GLU A 12 -15.74 -10.05 27.06
N ASP A 13 -15.74 -9.81 25.75
CA ASP A 13 -14.53 -9.86 24.93
C ASP A 13 -13.51 -8.80 25.36
N GLU A 14 -13.96 -7.59 25.65
CA GLU A 14 -13.11 -6.51 26.16
C GLU A 14 -12.48 -6.91 27.49
N ALA A 15 -13.27 -7.42 28.45
CA ALA A 15 -12.77 -7.87 29.75
C ALA A 15 -11.72 -8.98 29.61
N ARG A 16 -11.94 -9.94 28.70
CA ARG A 16 -10.99 -11.01 28.39
C ARG A 16 -9.70 -10.47 27.75
N ILE A 17 -9.79 -9.50 26.85
CA ILE A 17 -8.64 -8.86 26.22
C ILE A 17 -7.81 -8.11 27.28
N GLN A 18 -8.45 -7.32 28.13
CA GLN A 18 -7.78 -6.58 29.20
C GLN A 18 -7.09 -7.50 30.20
N ALA A 19 -7.74 -8.61 30.60
CA ALA A 19 -7.13 -9.62 31.46
C ALA A 19 -5.87 -10.25 30.83
N GLY A 20 -5.89 -10.49 29.51
CA GLY A 20 -4.72 -10.99 28.77
C GLY A 20 -3.57 -9.99 28.71
N ILE A 21 -3.88 -8.71 28.47
CA ILE A 21 -2.90 -7.62 28.47
C ILE A 21 -2.24 -7.50 29.85
N ALA A 22 -3.04 -7.49 30.92
CA ALA A 22 -2.54 -7.34 32.30
C ALA A 22 -1.70 -8.55 32.78
N ALA A 23 -1.96 -9.73 32.23
CA ALA A 23 -1.25 -10.95 32.58
C ALA A 23 0.05 -11.18 31.79
N ASP A 24 0.35 -10.35 30.77
CA ASP A 24 1.54 -10.49 29.92
C ASP A 24 2.77 -9.82 30.57
N PRO A 25 3.74 -10.60 31.10
CA PRO A 25 4.93 -10.05 31.73
C PRO A 25 5.94 -9.45 30.73
N ASP A 26 5.86 -9.83 29.44
CA ASP A 26 6.81 -9.40 28.41
C ASP A 26 6.41 -8.05 27.79
N ASN A 27 5.14 -7.65 27.95
CA ASN A 27 4.62 -6.39 27.47
C ASN A 27 3.92 -5.56 28.56
N PRO A 28 4.67 -5.11 29.59
CA PRO A 28 4.08 -4.31 30.66
C PRO A 28 3.66 -2.94 30.14
N GLU A 29 2.67 -2.35 30.82
CA GLU A 29 2.16 -1.02 30.49
C GLU A 29 3.28 0.03 30.36
N ILE A 30 3.14 0.91 29.37
CA ILE A 30 4.10 1.97 29.13
C ILE A 30 3.80 3.13 30.08
N THR A 31 4.63 3.29 31.10
CA THR A 31 4.54 4.44 32.00
C THR A 31 5.05 5.73 31.33
N PRO A 32 4.61 6.93 31.77
CA PRO A 32 5.11 8.20 31.26
C PRO A 32 6.64 8.33 31.31
N GLU A 33 7.27 7.84 32.38
CA GLU A 33 8.72 7.85 32.56
C GLU A 33 9.42 6.94 31.54
N ARG A 34 8.83 5.78 31.25
CA ARG A 34 9.33 4.85 30.23
C ARG A 34 9.15 5.43 28.82
N PHE A 35 8.03 6.12 28.58
CA PHE A 35 7.78 6.80 27.33
C PHE A 35 8.77 7.95 27.08
N ALA A 36 9.11 8.71 28.12
CA ALA A 36 10.10 9.78 28.04
C ALA A 36 11.50 9.30 27.61
N GLN A 37 11.80 8.01 27.84
CA GLN A 37 13.07 7.37 27.44
C GLN A 37 13.01 6.76 26.04
N ALA A 38 11.85 6.81 25.35
CA ALA A 38 11.70 6.24 24.03
C ALA A 38 12.60 6.96 23.00
N ARG A 39 13.22 6.17 22.11
CA ARG A 39 14.06 6.68 21.02
C ARG A 39 13.36 6.49 19.67
N PRO A 40 13.56 7.40 18.70
CA PRO A 40 13.01 7.25 17.36
C PRO A 40 13.43 5.92 16.72
N PHE A 41 12.49 5.24 16.06
CA PHE A 41 12.75 3.95 15.38
C PHE A 41 13.95 4.00 14.44
N ALA A 42 14.09 5.07 13.66
CA ALA A 42 15.18 5.22 12.70
C ALA A 42 16.56 5.37 13.35
N GLU A 43 16.62 5.77 14.62
CA GLU A 43 17.86 5.86 15.39
C GLU A 43 18.28 4.50 15.95
N VAL A 44 17.29 3.68 16.37
CA VAL A 44 17.53 2.36 16.94
C VAL A 44 17.72 1.28 15.86
N PHE A 45 17.07 1.43 14.70
CA PHE A 45 17.10 0.47 13.59
C PHE A 45 17.40 1.16 12.24
N PRO A 46 18.63 1.67 12.03
CA PRO A 46 18.96 2.49 10.88
C PRO A 46 18.83 1.76 9.53
N GLU A 47 19.31 0.52 9.43
CA GLU A 47 19.24 -0.30 8.21
C GLU A 47 17.79 -0.59 7.78
N MET A 48 16.94 -0.95 8.75
CA MET A 48 15.53 -1.22 8.52
C MET A 48 14.80 0.05 8.09
N ALA A 49 15.05 1.18 8.74
CA ALA A 49 14.48 2.46 8.36
C ALA A 49 14.91 2.88 6.93
N ALA A 50 16.15 2.62 6.54
CA ALA A 50 16.63 2.85 5.17
C ALA A 50 15.96 1.93 4.14
N ALA A 51 15.64 0.68 4.51
CA ALA A 51 14.88 -0.23 3.65
C ALA A 51 13.44 0.27 3.42
N PHE A 52 12.74 0.72 4.46
CA PHE A 52 11.37 1.25 4.33
C PHE A 52 11.28 2.57 3.57
N ARG A 53 12.34 3.40 3.56
CA ARG A 53 12.38 4.58 2.70
C ARG A 53 12.49 4.24 1.21
N ARG A 54 13.04 3.07 0.87
CA ARG A 54 13.20 2.61 -0.52
C ARG A 54 11.92 1.99 -1.08
N SER A 55 11.01 1.51 -0.23
CA SER A 55 9.66 1.14 -0.68
C SER A 55 8.93 2.39 -1.18
N ARG A 56 8.38 2.29 -2.39
CA ARG A 56 7.57 3.35 -2.99
C ARG A 56 6.43 3.66 -2.01
N GLY A 57 6.37 4.90 -1.53
CA GLY A 57 5.31 5.34 -0.62
C GLY A 57 3.93 5.14 -1.24
N LEU A 58 2.89 5.20 -0.40
CA LEU A 58 1.51 5.11 -0.85
C LEU A 58 1.27 6.09 -2.01
N GLN A 59 0.64 5.63 -3.09
CA GLN A 59 0.33 6.51 -4.22
C GLN A 59 -0.58 7.64 -3.72
N LYS A 60 -0.08 8.88 -3.69
CA LYS A 60 -0.79 10.06 -3.17
C LYS A 60 -2.02 10.45 -4.02
N ALA A 61 -2.05 10.03 -5.28
CA ALA A 61 -3.17 10.21 -6.20
C ALA A 61 -3.17 9.07 -7.24
N PRO A 62 -4.34 8.67 -7.78
CA PRO A 62 -4.40 7.68 -8.83
C PRO A 62 -3.72 8.23 -10.09
N THR A 63 -2.57 7.65 -10.45
CA THR A 63 -1.79 8.05 -11.64
C THR A 63 -2.34 7.45 -12.94
N LYS A 64 -3.26 6.49 -12.84
CA LYS A 64 -3.86 5.76 -13.96
C LYS A 64 -5.35 5.56 -13.69
N GLN A 65 -6.17 5.80 -14.71
CA GLN A 65 -7.59 5.48 -14.67
C GLN A 65 -7.82 4.13 -15.37
N LEU A 66 -8.54 3.22 -14.72
CA LEU A 66 -9.00 1.99 -15.36
C LEU A 66 -10.17 2.31 -16.29
N VAL A 67 -9.98 2.13 -17.59
CA VAL A 67 -11.02 2.30 -18.60
C VAL A 67 -11.24 1.00 -19.35
N SER A 68 -12.50 0.70 -19.69
CA SER A 68 -12.84 -0.45 -20.53
C SER A 68 -12.80 -0.02 -22.00
N LEU A 69 -11.67 -0.24 -22.66
CA LEU A 69 -11.45 0.06 -24.08
C LEU A 69 -11.34 -1.25 -24.88
N ARG A 70 -11.98 -1.29 -26.06
CA ARG A 70 -11.75 -2.36 -27.05
C ARG A 70 -10.62 -1.92 -27.98
N LEU A 71 -9.62 -2.78 -28.13
CA LEU A 71 -8.49 -2.62 -29.01
C LEU A 71 -8.47 -3.79 -29.98
N ASP A 72 -7.94 -3.57 -31.18
CA ASP A 72 -7.81 -4.64 -32.18
C ASP A 72 -6.94 -5.78 -31.64
N GLN A 73 -7.29 -7.01 -32.03
CA GLN A 73 -6.68 -8.23 -31.51
C GLN A 73 -5.18 -8.28 -31.82
N ASP A 74 -4.79 -7.92 -33.05
CA ASP A 74 -3.40 -7.95 -33.51
C ASP A 74 -2.52 -6.94 -32.75
N VAL A 75 -3.06 -5.77 -32.39
CA VAL A 75 -2.38 -4.78 -31.54
C VAL A 75 -2.09 -5.39 -30.18
N ILE A 76 -3.07 -6.01 -29.53
CA ILE A 76 -2.89 -6.63 -28.21
C ILE A 76 -1.88 -7.78 -28.27
N GLU A 77 -1.93 -8.62 -29.30
CA GLU A 77 -0.99 -9.74 -29.48
C GLU A 77 0.44 -9.25 -29.64
N ARG A 78 0.68 -8.23 -30.47
CA ARG A 78 2.00 -7.61 -30.66
C ARG A 78 2.57 -7.08 -29.35
N PHE A 79 1.75 -6.35 -28.57
CA PHE A 79 2.21 -5.86 -27.27
C PHE A 79 2.46 -7.01 -26.29
N LYS A 80 1.55 -7.99 -26.17
CA LYS A 80 1.76 -9.15 -25.28
C LYS A 80 3.04 -9.94 -25.60
N ALA A 81 3.40 -10.08 -26.88
CA ALA A 81 4.62 -10.74 -27.32
C ALA A 81 5.91 -10.07 -26.80
N THR A 82 5.84 -8.79 -26.40
CA THR A 82 6.99 -8.09 -25.79
C THR A 82 7.29 -8.55 -24.35
N GLY A 83 6.44 -9.39 -23.75
CA GLY A 83 6.64 -9.95 -22.42
C GLY A 83 6.16 -9.06 -21.27
N PRO A 84 6.65 -9.28 -20.04
CA PRO A 84 6.28 -8.51 -18.85
C PRO A 84 6.42 -7.00 -19.09
N GLY A 85 5.42 -6.23 -18.66
CA GLY A 85 5.38 -4.78 -18.87
C GLY A 85 4.70 -4.32 -20.16
N TRP A 86 4.14 -5.22 -20.98
CA TRP A 86 3.43 -4.84 -22.21
C TRP A 86 2.32 -3.80 -22.01
N GLN A 87 1.57 -3.86 -20.89
CA GLN A 87 0.54 -2.87 -20.55
C GLN A 87 1.12 -1.47 -20.32
N THR A 88 2.35 -1.38 -19.81
CA THR A 88 3.03 -0.09 -19.65
C THR A 88 3.45 0.45 -21.02
N ARG A 89 3.99 -0.43 -21.89
CA ARG A 89 4.38 -0.06 -23.26
C ARG A 89 3.21 0.44 -24.10
N ILE A 90 2.05 -0.23 -24.06
CA ILE A 90 0.88 0.24 -24.82
C ILE A 90 0.36 1.59 -24.28
N ASN A 91 0.38 1.80 -22.96
CA ASN A 91 0.02 3.08 -22.37
C ASN A 91 0.99 4.21 -22.78
N GLU A 92 2.27 3.92 -22.91
CA GLU A 92 3.27 4.90 -23.36
C GLU A 92 3.09 5.26 -24.83
N ALA A 93 2.81 4.29 -25.70
CA ALA A 93 2.45 4.55 -27.09
C ALA A 93 1.20 5.45 -27.20
N LEU A 94 0.15 5.16 -26.42
CA LEU A 94 -1.05 5.99 -26.38
C LEU A 94 -0.77 7.41 -25.88
N ARG A 95 0.12 7.56 -24.88
CA ARG A 95 0.53 8.87 -24.36
C ARG A 95 1.23 9.71 -25.43
N GLN A 96 2.18 9.14 -26.16
CA GLN A 96 2.90 9.85 -27.23
C GLN A 96 1.94 10.38 -28.30
N ILE A 97 0.95 9.56 -28.70
CA ILE A 97 -0.06 10.02 -29.65
C ILE A 97 -0.96 11.08 -29.05
N ALA A 98 -1.36 10.94 -27.77
CA ALA A 98 -2.21 11.92 -27.10
C ALA A 98 -1.59 13.33 -27.05
N GLU A 99 -0.26 13.44 -26.95
CA GLU A 99 0.44 14.74 -27.01
C GLU A 99 0.33 15.43 -28.38
N THR A 100 0.04 14.69 -29.44
CA THR A 100 -0.09 15.21 -30.82
C THR A 100 -1.53 15.49 -31.24
N LEU A 101 -2.51 15.10 -30.42
CA LEU A 101 -3.92 15.34 -30.73
C LEU A 101 -4.21 16.84 -30.67
N PRO A 102 -4.97 17.38 -31.62
CA PRO A 102 -5.41 18.77 -31.55
C PRO A 102 -6.27 18.98 -30.30
N ALA A 103 -6.14 20.16 -29.68
CA ALA A 103 -7.11 20.59 -28.69
C ALA A 103 -8.50 20.66 -29.36
N ALA A 104 -9.50 20.11 -28.69
CA ALA A 104 -10.89 20.18 -29.11
C ALA A 104 -11.45 21.61 -28.97
#